data_AF-A0A6A0HGL2-F1
#
_entry.id   AF-A0A6A0HGL2-F1
#
_cell.length_a   1.000
_cell.length_b   1.000
_cell.length_c   1.000
_cell.angle_alpha   90.00
_cell.angle_beta   90.00
_cell.angle_gamma   90.00
#
_symmetry.space_group_name_H-M   'P 1'
#
loop_
_entity.id
_entity.type
_entity.pdbx_description
1 polymer ?
#
loop_
_entity_poly.entity_id
_entity_poly.type
_entity_poly.pdbx_seq_one_letter_code
_entity_poly.pdbx_strand_id
1 'polypeptide(L)'
;NHPNDNIEQLAFGLEYKLKDVVALRTGYRTNVELETLDKVDEPFEGLSFGAGAKFGFSGVKAQLDYAYSDFGFLNTAQRFSIAFQF
;
A
#
# COMPACT_ATOMS: atom_id res chain seq x y z
N ASN A 1 -15.74 -22.45 -22.91
CA ASN A 1 -14.31 -22.19 -22.82
C ASN A 1 -14.10 -20.68 -22.72
N HIS A 2 -14.07 -20.17 -21.50
CA HIS A 2 -13.54 -18.85 -21.12
C HIS A 2 -13.61 -18.78 -19.59
N PRO A 3 -12.72 -19.47 -18.86
CA PRO A 3 -12.65 -19.34 -17.41
C PRO A 3 -11.84 -18.08 -17.15
N ASN A 4 -12.49 -16.93 -17.19
CA ASN A 4 -11.91 -15.73 -16.58
C ASN A 4 -12.48 -15.63 -15.17
N ASP A 5 -12.01 -16.55 -14.32
CA ASP A 5 -12.22 -16.54 -12.87
C ASP A 5 -11.22 -15.53 -12.25
N ASN A 6 -11.20 -14.32 -12.81
CA ASN A 6 -10.30 -13.26 -12.38
C ASN A 6 -11.15 -12.26 -11.61
N ILE A 7 -11.27 -12.49 -10.30
CA ILE A 7 -11.80 -11.54 -9.33
C ILE A 7 -11.16 -10.18 -9.61
N GLU A 8 -11.97 -9.19 -9.99
CA GLU A 8 -11.47 -7.86 -10.29
C GLU A 8 -11.02 -7.19 -9.00
N GLN A 9 -9.79 -6.68 -8.97
CA GLN A 9 -9.24 -6.00 -7.80
C GLN A 9 -9.09 -4.52 -8.10
N LEU A 10 -9.68 -3.68 -7.26
CA LEU A 10 -9.49 -2.23 -7.30
C LEU A 10 -8.65 -1.82 -6.10
N ALA A 11 -7.66 -0.95 -6.35
CA ALA A 11 -6.83 -0.38 -5.30
C ALA A 11 -6.86 1.15 -5.38
N PHE A 12 -7.13 1.78 -4.24
CA PHE A 12 -7.13 3.23 -4.06
C PHE A 12 -6.04 3.61 -3.07
N GLY A 13 -5.41 4.76 -3.27
CA GLY A 13 -4.34 5.22 -2.38
C GLY A 13 -4.18 6.72 -2.38
N LEU A 14 -3.70 7.23 -1.25
CA LEU A 14 -3.38 8.63 -1.02
C LEU A 14 -1.93 8.74 -0.54
N GLU A 15 -1.20 9.66 -1.15
CA GLU A 15 0.16 10.00 -0.76
C GLU A 15 0.24 11.49 -0.40
N TYR A 16 0.83 11.78 0.76
CA TYR A 16 1.16 13.13 1.20
C TYR A 16 2.67 13.26 1.38
N LYS A 17 3.28 14.24 0.71
CA LYS A 17 4.71 14.52 0.79
C LYS A 17 4.95 15.88 1.44
N LEU A 18 5.74 15.89 2.52
CA LEU A 18 6.19 17.11 3.18
C LEU A 18 7.61 17.44 2.74
N LYS A 19 7.74 18.51 1.94
CA LYS A 19 9.02 19.08 1.46
C LYS A 19 9.97 18.05 0.83
N ASP A 20 9.41 16.98 0.25
CA ASP A 20 10.14 15.82 -0.29
C ASP A 20 11.05 15.06 0.69
N VAL A 21 11.06 15.45 1.96
CA VAL A 21 11.85 14.80 3.03
C VAL A 21 11.04 13.70 3.68
N VAL A 22 9.74 13.93 3.92
CA VAL A 22 8.85 12.96 4.57
C VAL A 22 7.69 12.63 3.63
N ALA A 23 7.32 11.35 3.57
CA ALA A 23 6.16 10.87 2.83
C ALA A 23 5.26 10.05 3.77
N LEU A 24 3.96 10.28 3.71
CA LEU A 24 2.93 9.46 4.34
C LEU A 24 2.04 8.88 3.26
N ARG A 25 1.72 7.60 3.38
CA ARG A 25 0.96 6.83 2.39
C ARG A 25 -0.14 6.06 3.10
N THR A 26 -1.31 6.08 2.51
CA THR A 26 -2.43 5.24 2.92
C THR A 26 -3.03 4.61 1.67
N GLY A 27 -3.54 3.40 1.79
CA GLY A 27 -4.14 2.70 0.68
C GLY A 27 -5.20 1.72 1.13
N TYR A 28 -6.12 1.42 0.24
CA TYR A 28 -7.18 0.46 0.43
C TYR A 28 -7.32 -0.38 -0.84
N ARG A 29 -7.32 -1.69 -0.68
CA ARG A 29 -7.56 -2.64 -1.77
C ARG A 29 -8.88 -3.33 -1.51
N THR A 30 -9.74 -3.34 -2.51
CA THR A 30 -11.00 -4.08 -2.49
C THR A 30 -11.02 -5.10 -3.62
N ASN A 31 -11.63 -6.24 -3.35
CA ASN A 31 -11.94 -7.25 -4.35
C ASN A 31 -13.39 -6.98 -4.78
N VAL A 32 -13.60 -6.54 -6.01
CA VAL A 32 -14.94 -6.29 -6.55
C VAL A 32 -15.36 -7.51 -7.36
N GLU A 33 -16.20 -8.34 -6.76
CA GLU A 33 -17.01 -9.27 -7.55
C GLU A 33 -18.22 -8.49 -8.07
N LEU A 34 -18.21 -8.16 -9.37
CA LEU A 34 -19.19 -7.27 -10.02
C LEU A 34 -20.67 -7.68 -9.84
N GLU A 35 -20.96 -8.88 -9.34
CA GLU A 35 -22.33 -9.36 -9.11
C GLU A 35 -22.93 -8.99 -7.74
N THR A 36 -22.16 -8.47 -6.78
CA THR A 36 -22.69 -8.22 -5.43
C THR A 36 -22.43 -6.80 -4.92
N LEU A 37 -23.07 -5.83 -5.58
CA LEU A 37 -23.29 -4.48 -5.01
C LEU A 37 -24.05 -4.50 -3.66
N ASP A 38 -24.59 -5.65 -3.25
CA ASP A 38 -25.31 -5.87 -1.98
C ASP A 38 -24.48 -6.54 -0.86
N LYS A 39 -23.23 -6.97 -1.11
CA LYS A 39 -22.38 -7.61 -0.08
C LYS A 39 -21.25 -6.70 0.37
N VAL A 40 -21.60 -5.62 1.06
CA VAL A 40 -20.65 -4.83 1.87
C VAL A 40 -20.47 -5.49 3.24
N ASP A 41 -20.30 -6.81 3.26
CA ASP A 41 -20.09 -7.60 4.50
C ASP A 41 -18.66 -8.15 4.59
N GLU A 42 -17.84 -7.97 3.55
CA GLU A 42 -16.41 -8.26 3.64
C GLU A 42 -15.81 -7.26 4.66
N PRO A 43 -15.10 -7.73 5.71
CA PRO A 43 -14.43 -6.86 6.66
C PRO A 43 -13.51 -5.87 5.91
N PHE A 44 -13.15 -4.75 6.55
CA PHE A 44 -12.22 -3.73 6.01
C PHE A 44 -10.79 -4.31 5.79
N GLU A 45 -10.67 -5.33 4.96
CA GLU A 45 -9.44 -5.99 4.57
C GLU A 45 -8.78 -5.17 3.45
N GLY A 46 -7.45 -5.20 3.37
CA GLY A 46 -6.71 -4.49 2.32
C GLY A 46 -6.34 -3.05 2.66
N LEU A 47 -6.54 -2.60 3.91
CA LEU A 47 -5.96 -1.34 4.38
C LEU A 47 -4.43 -1.40 4.41
N SER A 48 -3.78 -0.32 4.02
CA SER A 48 -2.33 -0.19 4.02
C SER A 48 -1.92 1.20 4.47
N PHE A 49 -0.82 1.24 5.21
CA PHE A 49 -0.24 2.47 5.73
C PHE A 49 1.26 2.44 5.45
N GLY A 50 1.84 3.60 5.18
CA GLY A 50 3.27 3.70 4.98
C GLY A 50 3.80 5.07 5.35
N ALA A 51 5.05 5.10 5.76
CA ALA A 51 5.79 6.31 6.02
C ALA A 51 7.19 6.19 5.44
N GLY A 52 7.73 7.27 4.92
CA GLY A 52 9.07 7.32 4.37
C GLY A 52 9.79 8.60 4.74
N ALA A 53 11.10 8.53 4.90
CA ALA A 53 11.96 9.67 5.17
C ALA A 53 13.22 9.61 4.32
N LYS A 54 13.63 10.77 3.79
CA LYS A 54 14.87 10.93 3.02
C LYS A 54 15.89 11.73 3.82
N PHE A 55 17.14 11.29 3.79
CA PHE A 55 18.25 11.92 4.47
C PHE A 55 19.39 12.14 3.47
N GLY A 56 19.96 13.34 3.46
CA GLY A 56 21.14 13.64 2.64
C GLY A 56 22.38 13.79 3.52
N PHE A 57 23.43 13.03 3.24
CA PHE A 57 24.72 13.17 3.88
C PHE A 57 25.84 13.22 2.83
N SER A 58 26.52 14.36 2.74
CA SER A 58 27.79 14.50 1.99
C SER A 58 27.79 13.91 0.57
N GLY A 59 26.75 14.18 -0.23
CA GLY A 59 26.61 13.70 -1.62
C GLY A 59 25.81 12.40 -1.77
N VAL A 60 25.59 11.64 -0.69
CA VAL A 60 24.75 10.44 -0.68
C VAL A 60 23.35 10.79 -0.20
N LYS A 61 22.33 10.33 -0.90
CA LYS A 61 20.92 10.39 -0.47
C LYS A 61 20.50 9.01 0.01
N ALA A 62 20.10 8.91 1.26
CA ALA A 62 19.48 7.72 1.83
C ALA A 62 17.96 7.92 1.91
N GLN A 63 17.19 6.85 1.77
CA GLN A 63 15.76 6.83 1.97
C GLN A 63 15.40 5.61 2.82
N LEU A 64 14.58 5.83 3.84
CA LEU A 64 13.99 4.80 4.68
C LEU A 64 12.48 4.80 4.42
N ASP A 65 11.90 3.64 4.14
CA ASP A 65 10.46 3.47 4.03
C ASP A 65 9.99 2.33 4.94
N TYR A 66 8.88 2.55 5.62
CA TYR A 66 8.12 1.57 6.37
C TYR A 66 6.74 1.45 5.77
N ALA A 67 6.27 0.22 5.55
CA ALA A 67 4.93 -0.05 5.07
C ALA A 67 4.29 -1.19 5.85
N TYR A 68 3.05 -0.97 6.24
CA TYR A 68 2.14 -1.92 6.85
C TYR A 68 1.01 -2.21 5.85
N SER A 69 0.65 -3.47 5.70
CA SER A 69 -0.49 -3.88 4.88
C SER A 69 -1.29 -4.95 5.62
N ASP A 70 -2.58 -4.70 5.77
CA ASP A 70 -3.53 -5.65 6.29
C ASP A 70 -4.11 -6.46 5.13
N PHE A 71 -3.87 -7.78 5.15
CA PHE A 71 -4.41 -8.72 4.17
C PHE A 71 -5.58 -9.52 4.75
N GLY A 72 -6.17 -9.06 5.87
CA GLY A 72 -7.34 -9.67 6.47
C GLY A 72 -7.05 -11.07 6.98
N PHE A 73 -7.65 -12.07 6.36
CA PHE A 73 -7.42 -13.49 6.66
C PHE A 73 -5.97 -13.93 6.44
N LEU A 74 -5.24 -13.29 5.52
CA LEU A 74 -3.79 -13.43 5.43
C LEU A 74 -3.16 -12.45 6.43
N ASN A 75 -2.33 -12.98 7.31
CA ASN A 75 -1.62 -12.22 8.34
C ASN A 75 -1.02 -10.89 7.83
N THR A 76 -0.97 -9.89 8.71
CA THR A 76 -0.47 -8.55 8.41
C THR A 76 0.98 -8.59 7.91
N ALA A 77 1.29 -7.78 6.88
CA ALA A 77 2.63 -7.69 6.31
C ALA A 77 3.28 -6.36 6.70
N GLN A 78 4.46 -6.45 7.31
CA GLN A 78 5.32 -5.30 7.60
C GLN A 78 6.54 -5.35 6.68
N ARG A 79 6.85 -4.22 6.05
CA ARG A 79 7.97 -4.07 5.11
C ARG A 79 8.82 -2.89 5.53
N PHE A 80 10.12 -3.13 5.61
CA PHE A 80 11.14 -2.11 5.85
C PHE A 80 12.03 -2.06 4.62
N SER A 81 12.26 -0.86 4.10
CA SER A 81 13.09 -0.62 2.93
C SER A 81 14.11 0.47 3.21
N ILE A 82 15.33 0.26 2.71
CA ILE A 82 16.43 1.22 2.77
C ILE A 82 16.96 1.36 1.35
N ALA A 83 17.03 2.58 0.84
CA ALA A 83 17.61 2.88 -0.46
C ALA A 83 18.73 3.91 -0.33
N PHE A 84 19.75 3.77 -1.17
CA PHE A 84 20.88 4.70 -1.28
C PHE A 84 20.99 5.17 -2.73
N GLN A 85 21.26 6.46 -2.91
CA GLN A 85 21.46 7.10 -4.21
C GLN A 85 22.74 7.94 -4.14
N PHE A 86 23.59 7.76 -5.16
CA PHE A 86 24.91 8.41 -5.32
C PHE A 86 24.89 9.40 -6.48
#